data_AF-A0A7X0B348-F1
#
_entry.id   AF-A0A7X0B348-F1
#
_cell.length_a   1.000
_cell.length_b   1.000
_cell.length_c   1.000
_cell.angle_alpha   90.00
_cell.angle_beta   90.00
_cell.angle_gamma   90.00
#
_symmetry.space_group_name_H-M   'P 1'
#
loop_
_entity.id
_entity.type
_entity.pdbx_description
1 polymer ?
#
loop_
_entity_poly.entity_id
_entity_poly.type
_entity_poly.pdbx_seq_one_letter_code
_entity_poly.pdbx_strand_id
1 'polypeptide(L)'
;MTSMYAYPLTNFQPAAVSSPRELTEIICWSRMQAEAGQDLASIVSRKELERSAGDGVFCWGVGNAASRAVAFHARDASEIDVVFSIMKSRPKQIDVAPTQVLIWRSYFDHNGTERSLPANSLITSRGGNGARTKESHYALMCRSETPLELGDFGPFDPAAYRNVSATGAPIGASQVTALLRRVNTECSNGAYRINLRAKFTKSYWVKLSDPIDLSHSKQALLKLSLADINSYSVDDWLDLISELRAHSGRTIVKAREQLSLF
;
A
#
# COMPACT_ATOMS: atom_id res chain seq x y z
N MET A 1 34.41 46.68 10.87
CA MET A 1 34.60 45.77 9.72
C MET A 1 34.25 44.37 10.19
N THR A 2 33.32 43.76 9.48
CA THR A 2 32.37 42.76 9.98
C THR A 2 32.94 41.34 9.95
N SER A 3 32.58 40.58 10.98
CA SER A 3 32.76 39.15 11.19
C SER A 3 32.34 38.29 9.97
N MET A 4 33.16 37.30 9.61
CA MET A 4 32.76 36.16 8.79
C MET A 4 32.98 34.88 9.60
N TYR A 5 31.90 34.38 10.21
CA TYR A 5 31.82 33.00 10.67
C TYR A 5 31.52 32.11 9.45
N ALA A 6 32.47 31.25 9.09
CA ALA A 6 32.23 30.15 8.17
C ALA A 6 31.45 29.06 8.92
N TYR A 7 30.22 28.79 8.48
CA TYR A 7 29.47 27.61 8.92
C TYR A 7 30.10 26.35 8.31
N PRO A 8 30.43 25.32 9.09
CA PRO A 8 30.80 24.05 8.52
C PRO A 8 29.58 23.37 7.91
N LEU A 9 29.74 22.92 6.66
CA LEU A 9 28.81 22.03 5.98
C LEU A 9 28.64 20.77 6.84
N THR A 10 27.44 20.58 7.38
CA THR A 10 27.06 19.35 8.07
C THR A 10 27.13 18.20 7.09
N ASN A 11 28.11 17.31 7.31
CA ASN A 11 28.20 16.01 6.68
C ASN A 11 26.88 15.25 6.93
N PHE A 12 26.06 15.08 5.88
CA PHE A 12 25.06 14.03 5.85
C PHE A 12 25.79 12.69 5.86
N GLN A 13 25.90 12.08 7.04
CA GLN A 13 26.16 10.64 7.13
C GLN A 13 24.86 9.92 6.72
N PRO A 14 24.85 9.12 5.64
CA PRO A 14 23.75 8.19 5.44
C PRO A 14 23.68 7.29 6.69
N ALA A 15 22.48 7.15 7.24
CA ALA A 15 22.21 6.21 8.32
C ALA A 15 22.82 4.84 7.96
N ALA A 16 23.44 4.19 8.95
CA ALA A 16 24.10 2.91 8.77
C ALA A 16 23.16 1.94 8.04
N VAL A 17 23.50 1.62 6.79
CA VAL A 17 22.80 0.62 5.99
C VAL A 17 22.99 -0.71 6.71
N SER A 18 21.98 -1.16 7.45
CA SER A 18 21.88 -2.54 7.89
C SER A 18 22.14 -3.43 6.68
N SER A 19 23.15 -4.30 6.74
CA SER A 19 23.50 -5.25 5.68
C SER A 19 22.23 -5.80 5.03
N PRO A 20 22.05 -5.68 3.71
CA PRO A 20 20.78 -6.05 3.09
C PRO A 20 20.55 -7.53 3.32
N ARG A 21 19.58 -7.86 4.18
CA ARG A 21 19.10 -9.23 4.35
C ARG A 21 18.73 -9.75 2.96
N GLU A 22 19.33 -10.87 2.56
CA GLU A 22 19.07 -11.50 1.27
C GLU A 22 17.58 -11.75 1.11
N LEU A 23 17.04 -11.48 -0.09
CA LEU A 23 15.65 -11.75 -0.39
C LEU A 23 15.37 -13.25 -0.36
N THR A 24 14.18 -13.60 0.08
CA THR A 24 13.61 -14.94 -0.03
C THR A 24 13.62 -15.46 -1.48
N GLU A 25 13.68 -16.78 -1.66
CA GLU A 25 13.68 -17.40 -3.00
C GLU A 25 12.41 -17.06 -3.79
N ILE A 26 11.29 -16.95 -3.07
CA ILE A 26 10.00 -16.52 -3.58
C ILE A 26 9.70 -15.14 -3.02
N ILE A 27 9.44 -14.18 -3.90
CA ILE A 27 9.10 -12.81 -3.54
C ILE A 27 7.79 -12.39 -4.20
N CYS A 28 7.12 -11.39 -3.62
CA CYS A 28 6.14 -10.59 -4.33
C CYS A 28 6.79 -9.30 -4.80
N TRP A 29 6.81 -9.07 -6.11
CA TRP A 29 7.25 -7.81 -6.68
C TRP A 29 6.05 -6.98 -7.11
N SER A 30 6.03 -5.71 -6.71
CA SER A 30 5.02 -4.74 -7.12
C SER A 30 5.67 -3.46 -7.65
N ARG A 31 5.12 -2.91 -8.73
CA ARG A 31 5.52 -1.62 -9.26
C ARG A 31 4.57 -0.54 -8.76
N MET A 32 5.12 0.53 -8.20
CA MET A 32 4.38 1.62 -7.59
C MET A 32 4.53 2.93 -8.37
N GLN A 33 3.48 3.75 -8.32
CA GLN A 33 3.40 5.07 -8.90
C GLN A 33 2.31 5.87 -8.16
N ALA A 34 2.11 7.13 -8.55
CA ALA A 34 0.96 7.91 -8.10
C ALA A 34 -0.36 7.20 -8.44
N GLU A 35 -1.31 7.21 -7.50
CA GLU A 35 -2.62 6.55 -7.61
C GLU A 35 -3.70 7.35 -6.89
N ALA A 36 -4.91 7.39 -7.48
CA ALA A 36 -6.09 8.06 -6.94
C ALA A 36 -5.84 9.53 -6.55
N GLY A 37 -5.04 10.25 -7.34
CA GLY A 37 -4.71 11.65 -7.12
C GLY A 37 -3.68 11.94 -6.02
N GLN A 38 -3.03 10.91 -5.47
CA GLN A 38 -1.93 11.05 -4.52
C GLN A 38 -0.59 10.81 -5.21
N ASP A 39 0.40 11.66 -4.92
CA ASP A 39 1.78 11.35 -5.28
C ASP A 39 2.33 10.18 -4.45
N LEU A 40 3.46 9.62 -4.89
CA LEU A 40 4.00 8.42 -4.27
C LEU A 40 4.48 8.66 -2.83
N ALA A 41 5.01 9.84 -2.51
CA ALA A 41 5.48 10.17 -1.17
C ALA A 41 4.29 10.21 -0.19
N SER A 42 3.19 10.85 -0.59
CA SER A 42 1.95 10.90 0.18
C SER A 42 1.35 9.51 0.40
N ILE A 43 1.41 8.64 -0.62
CA ILE A 43 1.00 7.24 -0.47
C ILE A 43 1.85 6.55 0.60
N VAL A 44 3.18 6.72 0.57
CA VAL A 44 4.08 6.08 1.54
C VAL A 44 3.87 6.62 2.96
N SER A 45 3.77 7.94 3.16
CA SER A 45 3.43 8.53 4.47
C SER A 45 2.13 7.97 5.03
N ARG A 46 1.10 7.84 4.19
CA ARG A 46 -0.16 7.21 4.58
C ARG A 46 0.03 5.74 4.96
N LYS A 47 0.81 4.97 4.19
CA LYS A 47 1.11 3.57 4.52
C LYS A 47 1.90 3.44 5.82
N GLU A 48 2.74 4.42 6.15
CA GLU A 48 3.42 4.45 7.43
C GLU A 48 2.46 4.65 8.60
N LEU A 49 1.45 5.53 8.47
CA LEU A 49 0.39 5.62 9.48
C LEU A 49 -0.41 4.33 9.60
N GLU A 50 -0.75 3.68 8.48
CA GLU A 50 -1.38 2.36 8.51
C GLU A 50 -0.51 1.37 9.29
N ARG A 51 0.79 1.30 8.98
CA ARG A 51 1.76 0.41 9.64
C ARG A 51 1.83 0.68 11.14
N SER A 52 1.99 1.94 11.53
CA SER A 52 2.11 2.38 12.92
C SER A 52 0.86 2.05 13.73
N ALA A 53 -0.32 2.38 13.21
CA ALA A 53 -1.61 2.09 13.85
C ALA A 53 -1.99 0.59 13.83
N GLY A 54 -1.33 -0.21 13.00
CA GLY A 54 -1.65 -1.61 12.74
C GLY A 54 -0.66 -2.62 13.32
N ASP A 55 0.19 -2.23 14.27
CA ASP A 55 1.30 -3.06 14.77
C ASP A 55 2.13 -3.63 13.61
N GLY A 56 2.72 -2.75 12.80
CA GLY A 56 3.52 -3.18 11.66
C GLY A 56 2.71 -3.51 10.40
N VAL A 57 1.38 -3.66 10.46
CA VAL A 57 0.56 -4.12 9.33
C VAL A 57 0.01 -2.96 8.50
N PHE A 58 0.17 -3.05 7.18
CA PHE A 58 -0.44 -2.13 6.20
C PHE A 58 -0.95 -2.89 4.98
N CYS A 59 -1.85 -2.29 4.21
CA CYS A 59 -2.40 -2.92 3.02
C CYS A 59 -2.04 -2.14 1.75
N TRP A 60 -1.65 -2.80 0.66
CA TRP A 60 -1.36 -2.14 -0.61
C TRP A 60 -2.38 -2.57 -1.69
N GLY A 61 -3.16 -1.64 -2.22
CA GLY A 61 -4.15 -1.92 -3.27
C GLY A 61 -3.47 -2.31 -4.60
N VAL A 62 -3.98 -3.34 -5.28
CA VAL A 62 -3.45 -3.80 -6.58
C VAL A 62 -4.57 -4.18 -7.55
N GLY A 63 -4.31 -3.95 -8.84
CA GLY A 63 -5.30 -4.09 -9.90
C GLY A 63 -5.53 -5.52 -10.41
N ASN A 64 -4.66 -6.47 -10.07
CA ASN A 64 -4.72 -7.83 -10.59
C ASN A 64 -4.92 -8.89 -9.51
N ALA A 65 -5.50 -10.02 -9.93
CA ALA A 65 -5.70 -11.17 -9.08
C ALA A 65 -4.38 -11.83 -8.69
N ALA A 66 -4.36 -12.40 -7.50
CA ALA A 66 -3.30 -13.28 -7.02
C ALA A 66 -3.19 -14.54 -7.91
N SER A 67 -1.98 -15.09 -8.03
CA SER A 67 -1.83 -16.45 -8.54
C SER A 67 -2.40 -17.45 -7.52
N ARG A 68 -2.85 -18.63 -7.98
CA ARG A 68 -3.35 -19.69 -7.08
C ARG A 68 -2.31 -20.13 -6.04
N ALA A 69 -1.02 -19.95 -6.34
CA ALA A 69 0.09 -20.29 -5.45
C ALA A 69 0.14 -19.42 -4.18
N VAL A 70 -0.39 -18.18 -4.22
CA VAL A 70 -0.41 -17.31 -3.03
C VAL A 70 -1.16 -17.97 -1.88
N ALA A 71 -2.33 -18.55 -2.14
CA ALA A 71 -3.14 -19.17 -1.10
C ALA A 71 -2.45 -20.39 -0.46
N PHE A 72 -1.66 -21.13 -1.25
CA PHE A 72 -0.83 -22.23 -0.75
C PHE A 72 0.22 -21.70 0.24
N HIS A 73 1.02 -20.71 -0.18
CA HIS A 73 2.04 -20.12 0.69
C HIS A 73 1.47 -19.45 1.95
N ALA A 74 0.28 -18.84 1.84
CA ALA A 74 -0.39 -18.22 2.99
C ALA A 74 -0.84 -19.26 4.03
N ARG A 75 -1.32 -20.43 3.59
CA ARG A 75 -1.68 -21.54 4.50
C ARG A 75 -0.46 -22.13 5.19
N ASP A 76 0.65 -22.24 4.46
CA ASP A 76 1.92 -22.75 4.97
C ASP A 76 2.71 -21.71 5.78
N ALA A 77 2.18 -20.49 5.92
CA ALA A 77 2.83 -19.37 6.59
C ALA A 77 4.27 -19.12 6.10
N SER A 78 4.52 -19.32 4.80
CA SER A 78 5.84 -19.11 4.19
C SER A 78 6.30 -17.66 4.32
N GLU A 79 7.47 -17.42 4.90
CA GLU A 79 8.05 -16.07 4.86
C GLU A 79 8.36 -15.66 3.40
N ILE A 80 7.68 -14.62 2.92
CA ILE A 80 7.85 -14.09 1.55
C ILE A 80 8.08 -12.58 1.65
N ASP A 81 9.16 -12.11 1.04
CA ASP A 81 9.43 -10.68 0.93
C ASP A 81 8.51 -10.05 -0.11
N VAL A 82 8.04 -8.84 0.21
CA VAL A 82 7.31 -7.97 -0.71
C VAL A 82 8.22 -6.78 -1.02
N VAL A 83 8.59 -6.64 -2.30
CA VAL A 83 9.49 -5.59 -2.78
C VAL A 83 8.75 -4.68 -3.75
N PHE A 84 8.91 -3.37 -3.56
CA PHE A 84 8.28 -2.37 -4.41
C PHE A 84 9.32 -1.60 -5.22
N SER A 85 9.06 -1.40 -6.50
CA SER A 85 9.89 -0.60 -7.39
C SER A 85 9.10 0.54 -8.01
N ILE A 86 9.70 1.71 -8.19
CA ILE A 86 9.04 2.82 -8.87
C ILE A 86 8.84 2.48 -10.36
N MET A 87 7.64 2.75 -10.90
CA MET A 87 7.38 2.63 -12.33
C MET A 87 8.22 3.64 -13.13
N LYS A 88 8.76 3.20 -14.26
CA LYS A 88 9.50 4.07 -15.18
C LYS A 88 8.59 4.97 -16.03
N SER A 89 7.36 4.51 -16.28
CA SER A 89 6.36 5.25 -17.06
C SER A 89 5.67 6.29 -16.19
N ARG A 90 5.20 7.37 -16.83
CA ARG A 90 4.36 8.37 -16.16
C ARG A 90 2.98 7.77 -15.77
N PRO A 91 2.38 8.21 -14.66
CA PRO A 91 1.01 7.87 -14.30
C PRO A 91 0.02 8.28 -15.40
N LYS A 92 -1.05 7.49 -15.59
CA LYS A 92 -2.11 7.85 -16.53
C LYS A 92 -3.01 8.92 -15.91
N GLN A 93 -3.55 9.82 -16.73
CA GLN A 93 -4.48 10.88 -16.27
C GLN A 93 -5.66 10.33 -15.43
N ILE A 94 -6.21 9.18 -15.82
CA ILE A 94 -7.28 8.51 -15.09
C ILE A 94 -6.89 8.09 -13.66
N ASP A 95 -5.61 7.86 -13.40
CA ASP A 95 -5.09 7.51 -12.08
C ASP A 95 -4.80 8.77 -11.24
N VAL A 96 -4.65 9.95 -11.88
CA VAL A 96 -4.42 11.25 -11.23
C VAL A 96 -5.74 11.93 -10.84
N ALA A 97 -6.79 11.81 -11.65
CA ALA A 97 -8.08 12.45 -11.39
C ALA A 97 -9.27 11.51 -11.67
N PRO A 98 -9.51 10.51 -10.79
CA PRO A 98 -10.61 9.58 -10.99
C PRO A 98 -11.98 10.25 -10.75
N THR A 99 -12.94 9.96 -11.62
CA THR A 99 -14.33 10.48 -11.49
C THR A 99 -15.07 9.87 -10.29
N GLN A 100 -14.72 8.66 -9.90
CA GLN A 100 -15.31 7.92 -8.78
C GLN A 100 -14.19 7.23 -8.00
N VAL A 101 -14.25 7.32 -6.67
CA VAL A 101 -13.33 6.65 -5.74
C VAL A 101 -14.14 5.70 -4.87
N LEU A 102 -13.74 4.44 -4.87
CA LEU A 102 -14.28 3.39 -4.00
C LEU A 102 -13.37 3.23 -2.79
N ILE A 103 -13.97 2.99 -1.62
CA ILE A 103 -13.29 2.43 -0.45
C ILE A 103 -13.72 0.97 -0.30
N TRP A 104 -12.76 0.11 0.01
CA TRP A 104 -13.01 -1.30 0.31
C TRP A 104 -13.04 -1.51 1.82
N ARG A 105 -13.95 -2.35 2.31
CA ARG A 105 -14.14 -2.62 3.74
C ARG A 105 -13.87 -4.06 4.14
N SER A 106 -13.97 -4.99 3.19
CA SER A 106 -13.82 -6.43 3.45
C SER A 106 -12.90 -7.09 2.43
N TYR A 107 -12.46 -8.30 2.75
CA TYR A 107 -11.66 -9.14 1.87
C TYR A 107 -11.98 -10.62 2.09
N PHE A 108 -11.70 -11.45 1.08
CA PHE A 108 -11.72 -12.90 1.23
C PHE A 108 -10.33 -13.40 1.64
N ASP A 109 -10.26 -14.12 2.76
CA ASP A 109 -9.04 -14.75 3.24
C ASP A 109 -8.62 -15.96 2.38
N HIS A 110 -7.47 -16.58 2.69
CA HIS A 110 -6.94 -17.73 1.94
C HIS A 110 -7.81 -19.01 2.05
N ASN A 111 -8.82 -19.00 2.93
CA ASN A 111 -9.85 -20.04 3.07
C ASN A 111 -11.16 -19.65 2.36
N GLY A 112 -11.21 -18.48 1.71
CA GLY A 112 -12.41 -17.96 1.05
C GLY A 112 -13.46 -17.40 2.01
N THR A 113 -13.11 -17.20 3.29
CA THR A 113 -14.01 -16.58 4.26
C THR A 113 -13.90 -15.06 4.15
N GLU A 114 -15.05 -14.38 4.10
CA GLU A 114 -15.07 -12.92 4.12
C GLU A 114 -14.70 -12.40 5.52
N ARG A 115 -13.79 -11.43 5.55
CA ARG A 115 -13.26 -10.78 6.76
C ARG A 115 -13.30 -9.27 6.57
N SER A 116 -13.56 -8.54 7.65
CA SER A 116 -13.34 -7.09 7.67
C SER A 116 -11.85 -6.78 7.49
N LEU A 117 -11.54 -5.74 6.73
CA LEU A 117 -10.19 -5.21 6.64
C LEU A 117 -9.71 -4.69 8.02
N PRO A 118 -8.39 -4.68 8.27
CA PRO A 118 -7.85 -4.10 9.49
C PRO A 118 -8.33 -2.66 9.70
N ALA A 119 -8.65 -2.29 10.94
CA ALA A 119 -9.20 -0.98 11.29
C ALA A 119 -8.31 0.18 10.84
N ASN A 120 -6.99 -0.04 10.85
CA ASN A 120 -5.94 0.90 10.46
C ASN A 120 -5.69 1.02 8.95
N SER A 121 -6.34 0.21 8.10
CA SER A 121 -6.03 0.18 6.66
C SER A 121 -7.00 1.04 5.85
N LEU A 122 -6.50 1.78 4.85
CA LEU A 122 -7.35 2.45 3.86
C LEU A 122 -6.99 1.94 2.46
N ILE A 123 -7.94 1.29 1.79
CA ILE A 123 -7.75 0.82 0.43
C ILE A 123 -8.76 1.54 -0.45
N THR A 124 -8.25 2.42 -1.29
CA THR A 124 -9.02 3.14 -2.29
C THR A 124 -8.78 2.54 -3.66
N SER A 125 -9.74 2.67 -4.55
CA SER A 125 -9.51 2.37 -5.96
C SER A 125 -10.43 3.21 -6.83
N ARG A 126 -10.08 3.37 -8.10
CA ARG A 126 -10.99 3.98 -9.07
C ARG A 126 -12.28 3.15 -9.19
N GLY A 127 -13.41 3.85 -9.29
CA GLY A 127 -14.68 3.25 -9.68
C GLY A 127 -14.67 2.74 -11.11
N GLY A 128 -15.82 2.22 -11.55
CA GLY A 128 -15.97 1.74 -12.92
C GLY A 128 -16.27 2.89 -13.90
N ASN A 129 -16.09 2.63 -15.19
CA ASN A 129 -16.45 3.59 -16.23
C ASN A 129 -17.95 3.44 -16.55
N GLY A 130 -18.76 4.46 -16.24
CA GLY A 130 -20.20 4.47 -16.54
C GLY A 130 -21.04 3.66 -15.54
N ALA A 131 -22.08 2.96 -16.02
CA ALA A 131 -23.05 2.24 -15.18
C ALA A 131 -22.52 0.92 -14.57
N ARG A 132 -21.30 0.49 -14.91
CA ARG A 132 -20.71 -0.74 -14.40
C ARG A 132 -19.87 -0.44 -13.17
N THR A 133 -20.31 -0.88 -12.00
CA THR A 133 -19.50 -0.83 -10.78
C THR A 133 -18.28 -1.72 -10.92
N LYS A 134 -17.13 -1.29 -10.40
CA LYS A 134 -15.92 -2.12 -10.39
C LYS A 134 -16.10 -3.22 -9.34
N GLU A 135 -16.38 -4.44 -9.81
CA GLU A 135 -16.73 -5.58 -8.94
C GLU A 135 -15.52 -6.28 -8.30
N SER A 136 -14.29 -5.93 -8.69
CA SER A 136 -13.11 -6.60 -8.16
C SER A 136 -11.90 -5.69 -8.07
N HIS A 137 -11.28 -5.72 -6.90
CA HIS A 137 -9.98 -5.16 -6.62
C HIS A 137 -9.27 -6.09 -5.62
N TYR A 138 -7.97 -5.89 -5.45
CA TYR A 138 -7.15 -6.79 -4.66
C TYR A 138 -6.22 -5.99 -3.76
N ALA A 139 -5.66 -6.65 -2.76
CA ALA A 139 -4.67 -6.02 -1.89
C ALA A 139 -3.58 -6.99 -1.48
N LEU A 140 -2.38 -6.45 -1.28
CA LEU A 140 -1.28 -7.08 -0.58
C LEU A 140 -1.41 -6.74 0.91
N MET A 141 -1.42 -7.76 1.75
CA MET A 141 -1.41 -7.68 3.20
C MET A 141 0.05 -7.74 3.63
N CYS A 142 0.62 -6.59 4.01
CA CYS A 142 2.04 -6.44 4.27
C CYS A 142 2.31 -6.17 5.75
N ARG A 143 3.49 -6.56 6.22
CA ARG A 143 4.04 -6.20 7.53
C ARG A 143 5.46 -5.65 7.40
N SER A 144 5.76 -4.62 8.18
CA SER A 144 7.11 -4.09 8.37
C SER A 144 7.36 -3.77 9.84
N GLU A 145 8.49 -4.23 10.37
CA GLU A 145 8.95 -3.90 11.73
C GLU A 145 9.62 -2.52 11.79
N THR A 146 10.03 -1.97 10.65
CA THR A 146 10.66 -0.65 10.52
C THR A 146 9.73 0.34 9.84
N PRO A 147 9.91 1.65 10.06
CA PRO A 147 9.20 2.69 9.31
C PRO A 147 9.29 2.48 7.80
N LEU A 148 8.19 2.76 7.10
CA LEU A 148 8.11 2.75 5.65
C LEU A 148 8.64 4.08 5.11
N GLU A 149 9.75 4.01 4.39
CA GLU A 149 10.35 5.16 3.73
C GLU A 149 10.74 4.79 2.30
N LEU A 150 10.64 5.75 1.38
CA LEU A 150 11.18 5.58 0.04
C LEU A 150 12.71 5.63 0.13
N GLY A 151 13.34 4.53 -0.24
CA GLY A 151 14.79 4.40 -0.20
C GLY A 151 15.38 3.78 -1.45
N ASP A 152 16.65 3.41 -1.33
CA ASP A 152 17.33 2.52 -2.26
C ASP A 152 17.84 1.30 -1.49
N PHE A 153 17.14 0.18 -1.65
CA PHE A 153 17.43 -1.09 -0.97
C PHE A 153 18.12 -2.11 -1.88
N GLY A 154 18.71 -1.64 -2.99
CA GLY A 154 19.48 -2.48 -3.92
C GLY A 154 18.85 -2.60 -5.31
N PRO A 155 19.60 -3.18 -6.26
CA PRO A 155 19.08 -3.45 -7.60
C PRO A 155 17.99 -4.52 -7.55
N PHE A 156 17.08 -4.46 -8.50
CA PHE A 156 16.12 -5.52 -8.79
C PHE A 156 16.19 -5.84 -10.28
N ASP A 157 16.48 -7.10 -10.59
CA ASP A 157 16.58 -7.59 -11.97
C ASP A 157 15.43 -8.55 -12.29
N PRO A 158 14.33 -8.08 -12.91
CA PRO A 158 13.21 -8.95 -13.28
C PRO A 158 13.61 -10.14 -14.17
N ALA A 159 14.72 -10.06 -14.92
CA ALA A 159 15.16 -11.15 -15.78
C ALA A 159 15.64 -12.39 -14.99
N ALA A 160 16.06 -12.18 -13.74
CA ALA A 160 16.49 -13.21 -12.81
C ALA A 160 15.32 -14.03 -12.20
N TYR A 161 14.08 -13.65 -12.50
CA TYR A 161 12.88 -14.23 -11.89
C TYR A 161 11.89 -14.77 -12.93
N ARG A 162 11.02 -15.67 -12.48
CA ARG A 162 9.87 -16.19 -13.23
C ARG A 162 8.60 -16.14 -12.39
N ASN A 163 7.45 -16.05 -13.04
CA ASN A 163 6.16 -16.12 -12.36
C ASN A 163 6.04 -17.46 -11.63
N VAL A 164 5.57 -17.44 -10.37
CA VAL A 164 5.17 -18.65 -9.65
C VAL A 164 3.83 -19.12 -10.23
N SER A 165 3.93 -19.94 -11.27
CA SER A 165 2.83 -20.59 -11.97
C SER A 165 3.28 -21.98 -12.46
N ALA A 166 2.33 -22.78 -12.95
CA ALA A 166 2.65 -24.11 -13.50
C ALA A 166 3.66 -24.08 -14.65
N THR A 167 3.74 -22.97 -15.40
CA THR A 167 4.62 -22.83 -16.58
C THR A 167 5.91 -22.06 -16.30
N GLY A 168 6.04 -21.40 -15.15
CA GLY A 168 7.23 -20.59 -14.85
C GLY A 168 7.47 -19.47 -15.87
N ALA A 169 6.42 -18.86 -16.42
CA ALA A 169 6.55 -17.89 -17.51
C ALA A 169 7.36 -16.65 -17.11
N PRO A 170 8.09 -16.02 -18.05
CA PRO A 170 8.75 -14.73 -17.83
C PRO A 170 7.77 -13.66 -17.37
N ILE A 171 8.32 -12.62 -16.74
CA ILE A 171 7.53 -11.48 -16.28
C ILE A 171 7.10 -10.64 -17.49
N GLY A 172 5.79 -10.48 -17.67
CA GLY A 172 5.24 -9.64 -18.73
C GLY A 172 5.52 -8.16 -18.48
N ALA A 173 5.80 -7.41 -19.55
CA ALA A 173 6.12 -5.98 -19.47
C ALA A 173 5.03 -5.14 -18.76
N SER A 174 3.76 -5.57 -18.86
CA SER A 174 2.60 -4.93 -18.24
C SER A 174 2.27 -5.43 -16.82
N GLN A 175 2.93 -6.47 -16.31
CA GLN A 175 2.63 -7.03 -14.98
C GLN A 175 3.06 -6.07 -13.88
N VAL A 176 2.11 -5.42 -13.22
CA VAL A 176 2.39 -4.46 -12.15
C VAL A 176 2.76 -5.17 -10.85
N THR A 177 2.04 -6.23 -10.50
CA THR A 177 2.30 -7.04 -9.30
C THR A 177 2.38 -8.51 -9.69
N ALA A 178 3.36 -9.24 -9.17
CA ALA A 178 3.56 -10.66 -9.45
C ALA A 178 4.22 -11.40 -8.27
N LEU A 179 3.85 -12.67 -8.07
CA LEU A 179 4.59 -13.61 -7.22
C LEU A 179 5.65 -14.29 -8.09
N LEU A 180 6.89 -14.22 -7.64
CA LEU A 180 8.07 -14.56 -8.44
C LEU A 180 8.97 -15.55 -7.72
N ARG A 181 9.58 -16.46 -8.47
CA ARG A 181 10.67 -17.33 -8.00
C ARG A 181 11.97 -16.90 -8.66
N ARG A 182 13.03 -16.78 -7.87
CA ARG A 182 14.38 -16.54 -8.37
C ARG A 182 14.88 -17.79 -9.11
N VAL A 183 15.31 -17.61 -10.36
CA VAL A 183 15.82 -18.72 -11.20
C VAL A 183 17.25 -18.48 -11.68
N ASN A 184 17.73 -17.24 -11.60
CA ASN A 184 19.12 -16.88 -11.92
C ASN A 184 19.68 -15.93 -10.86
N THR A 185 20.98 -15.71 -10.90
CA THR A 185 21.65 -14.63 -10.18
C THR A 185 21.18 -13.27 -10.70
N GLU A 186 21.00 -12.30 -9.80
CA GLU A 186 20.62 -10.94 -10.19
C GLU A 186 21.82 -10.20 -10.78
N CYS A 187 21.58 -9.41 -11.83
CA CYS A 187 22.58 -8.47 -12.30
C CYS A 187 22.71 -7.29 -11.34
N SER A 188 23.95 -6.85 -11.08
CA SER A 188 24.22 -5.65 -10.27
C SER A 188 23.61 -4.37 -10.87
N ASN A 189 23.44 -4.34 -12.20
CA ASN A 189 22.76 -3.27 -12.95
C ASN A 189 21.29 -3.62 -13.26
N GLY A 190 20.58 -4.21 -12.31
CA GLY A 190 19.16 -4.57 -12.46
C GLY A 190 18.32 -3.41 -13.00
N ALA A 191 17.33 -3.73 -13.84
CA ALA A 191 16.52 -2.73 -14.51
C ALA A 191 15.71 -1.83 -13.56
N TYR A 192 15.50 -2.26 -12.32
CA TYR A 192 14.79 -1.52 -11.29
C TYR A 192 15.63 -1.39 -10.02
N ARG A 193 15.19 -0.51 -9.11
CA ARG A 193 15.65 -0.46 -7.73
C ARG A 193 14.54 -0.96 -6.82
N ILE A 194 14.91 -1.55 -5.69
CA ILE A 194 13.98 -1.80 -4.60
C ILE A 194 13.86 -0.50 -3.82
N ASN A 195 12.66 0.07 -3.78
CA ASN A 195 12.39 1.37 -3.19
C ASN A 195 11.58 1.29 -1.90
N LEU A 196 10.94 0.15 -1.63
CA LEU A 196 10.29 -0.17 -0.36
C LEU A 196 10.36 -1.68 -0.15
N ARG A 197 10.51 -2.11 1.11
CA ARG A 197 10.52 -3.52 1.51
C ARG A 197 9.49 -3.77 2.59
N ALA A 198 8.86 -4.94 2.53
CA ALA A 198 7.99 -5.48 3.56
C ALA A 198 8.01 -7.01 3.48
N LYS A 199 7.25 -7.66 4.35
CA LYS A 199 6.93 -9.09 4.26
C LYS A 199 5.43 -9.26 4.06
N PHE A 200 5.04 -10.37 3.44
CA PHE A 200 3.65 -10.76 3.48
C PHE A 200 3.22 -11.13 4.90
N THR A 201 1.96 -10.86 5.21
CA THR A 201 1.32 -11.26 6.46
C THR A 201 -0.12 -11.67 6.22
N LYS A 202 -0.75 -12.34 7.19
CA LYS A 202 -2.16 -12.77 7.12
C LYS A 202 -2.39 -13.61 5.84
N SER A 203 -3.35 -13.23 5.00
CA SER A 203 -3.71 -13.96 3.77
C SER A 203 -2.95 -13.52 2.52
N TYR A 204 -1.88 -12.74 2.68
CA TYR A 204 -0.90 -12.33 1.66
C TYR A 204 -1.49 -11.45 0.56
N TRP A 205 -2.17 -12.01 -0.43
CA TRP A 205 -2.74 -11.26 -1.55
C TRP A 205 -4.19 -11.67 -1.74
N VAL A 206 -5.09 -10.75 -1.35
CA VAL A 206 -6.51 -11.02 -1.12
C VAL A 206 -7.38 -10.34 -2.16
N LYS A 207 -8.55 -10.94 -2.44
CA LYS A 207 -9.63 -10.29 -3.19
C LYS A 207 -10.43 -9.42 -2.21
N LEU A 208 -10.65 -8.16 -2.59
CA LEU A 208 -11.44 -7.22 -1.82
C LEU A 208 -12.94 -7.38 -2.13
N SER A 209 -13.77 -7.06 -1.15
CA SER A 209 -15.22 -7.09 -1.21
C SER A 209 -15.80 -5.88 -0.48
N ASP A 210 -17.13 -5.73 -0.56
CA ASP A 210 -17.88 -4.63 0.06
C ASP A 210 -17.33 -3.24 -0.32
N PRO A 211 -17.34 -2.89 -1.64
CA PRO A 211 -16.96 -1.55 -2.08
C PRO A 211 -18.05 -0.55 -1.72
N ILE A 212 -17.64 0.60 -1.17
CA ILE A 212 -18.51 1.76 -0.96
C ILE A 212 -18.04 2.93 -1.82
N ASP A 213 -19.00 3.65 -2.39
CA ASP A 213 -18.73 4.92 -3.06
C ASP A 213 -18.37 6.00 -2.04
N LEU A 214 -17.23 6.65 -2.25
CA LEU A 214 -16.84 7.78 -1.43
C LEU A 214 -17.62 9.02 -1.87
N SER A 215 -18.51 9.52 -1.01
CA SER A 215 -19.26 10.75 -1.28
C SER A 215 -18.32 11.93 -1.52
N HIS A 216 -18.79 12.98 -2.21
CA HIS A 216 -17.99 14.19 -2.42
C HIS A 216 -17.48 14.81 -1.10
N SER A 217 -18.30 14.80 -0.04
CA SER A 217 -17.89 15.29 1.29
C SER A 217 -16.75 14.47 1.87
N LYS A 218 -16.80 13.14 1.77
CA LYS A 218 -15.74 12.26 2.27
C LYS A 218 -14.50 12.28 1.39
N GLN A 219 -14.64 12.50 0.08
CA GLN A 219 -13.51 12.74 -0.82
C GLN A 219 -12.79 14.05 -0.45
N ALA A 220 -13.54 15.11 -0.16
CA ALA A 220 -12.97 16.37 0.31
C ALA A 220 -12.28 16.22 1.67
N LEU A 221 -12.90 15.52 2.61
CA LEU A 221 -12.29 15.17 3.90
C LEU A 221 -10.96 14.42 3.69
N LEU A 222 -10.98 13.33 2.93
CA LEU A 222 -9.78 12.54 2.63
C LEU A 222 -8.69 13.42 1.99
N LYS A 223 -9.05 14.27 1.03
CA LYS A 223 -8.08 15.17 0.37
C LYS A 223 -7.43 16.14 1.35
N LEU A 224 -8.22 16.75 2.25
CA LEU A 224 -7.70 17.66 3.27
C LEU A 224 -6.83 16.92 4.28
N SER A 225 -7.27 15.76 4.76
CA SER A 225 -6.49 14.90 5.66
C SER A 225 -5.14 14.50 5.06
N LEU A 226 -5.12 14.16 3.77
CA LEU A 226 -3.87 13.74 3.09
C LEU A 226 -2.90 14.90 2.88
N ALA A 227 -3.39 16.14 2.74
CA ALA A 227 -2.53 17.31 2.59
C ALA A 227 -1.71 17.61 3.85
N ASP A 228 -2.18 17.15 5.02
CA ASP A 228 -1.53 17.34 6.32
C ASP A 228 -1.25 15.99 7.01
N ILE A 229 -1.05 14.92 6.22
CA ILE A 229 -0.97 13.55 6.76
C ILE A 229 0.16 13.37 7.79
N ASN A 230 1.23 14.16 7.68
CA ASN A 230 2.37 14.07 8.59
C ASN A 230 2.08 14.63 9.99
N SER A 231 0.97 15.35 10.20
CA SER A 231 0.54 15.85 11.51
C SER A 231 -0.39 14.88 12.26
N TYR A 232 -0.89 13.84 11.58
CA TYR A 232 -1.86 12.91 12.14
C TYR A 232 -1.24 12.00 13.19
N SER A 233 -1.89 11.90 14.35
CA SER A 233 -1.61 10.82 15.30
C SER A 233 -2.23 9.49 14.83
N VAL A 234 -1.87 8.40 15.52
CA VAL A 234 -2.50 7.09 15.32
C VAL A 234 -4.01 7.16 15.56
N ASP A 235 -4.45 7.87 16.59
CA ASP A 235 -5.86 7.99 16.93
C ASP A 235 -6.63 8.80 15.87
N ASP A 236 -6.05 9.93 15.41
CA ASP A 236 -6.63 10.72 14.32
C ASP A 236 -6.81 9.89 13.04
N TRP A 237 -5.83 9.04 12.74
CA TRP A 237 -5.87 8.15 11.59
C TRP A 237 -6.97 7.09 11.71
N LEU A 238 -7.13 6.48 12.88
CA LEU A 238 -8.17 5.49 13.15
C LEU A 238 -9.57 6.10 13.08
N ASP A 239 -9.75 7.29 13.67
CA ASP A 239 -11.00 8.05 13.61
C ASP A 239 -11.37 8.41 12.17
N LEU A 240 -10.39 8.88 11.39
CA LEU A 240 -10.57 9.18 9.97
C LEU A 240 -11.02 7.93 9.20
N ILE A 241 -10.35 6.78 9.37
CA ILE A 241 -10.75 5.55 8.66
C ILE A 241 -12.16 5.12 9.05
N SER A 242 -12.47 5.18 10.35
CA SER A 242 -13.80 4.85 10.86
C SER A 242 -14.87 5.71 10.18
N GLU A 243 -14.67 7.02 10.14
CA GLU A 243 -15.57 7.98 9.48
C GLU A 243 -15.68 7.70 7.98
N LEU A 244 -14.57 7.47 7.28
CA LEU A 244 -14.57 7.20 5.85
C LEU A 244 -15.31 5.89 5.50
N ARG A 245 -15.13 4.84 6.32
CA ARG A 245 -15.76 3.51 6.12
C ARG A 245 -17.21 3.43 6.58
N ALA A 246 -17.67 4.35 7.41
CA ALA A 246 -19.06 4.42 7.82
C ALA A 246 -19.99 4.57 6.60
N HIS A 247 -21.17 3.95 6.61
CA HIS A 247 -22.16 4.23 5.57
C HIS A 247 -22.62 5.68 5.68
N SER A 248 -22.74 6.37 4.55
CA SER A 248 -23.44 7.65 4.46
C SER A 248 -24.94 7.40 4.66
N GLY A 249 -25.34 7.15 5.91
CA GLY A 249 -26.65 6.59 6.23
C GLY A 249 -26.89 6.38 7.72
N ARG A 250 -26.48 7.33 8.55
CA ARG A 250 -27.10 7.67 9.84
C ARG A 250 -26.53 9.00 10.29
N THR A 251 -27.34 10.05 10.18
CA THR A 251 -27.16 11.26 11.00
C THR A 251 -27.19 10.79 12.46
N ILE A 252 -26.01 10.64 13.08
CA ILE A 252 -25.95 10.63 14.55
C ILE A 252 -26.22 12.08 14.94
N VAL A 253 -27.49 12.40 15.15
CA VAL A 253 -27.86 13.54 15.98
C VAL A 253 -27.22 13.25 17.33
N LYS A 254 -26.12 13.94 17.65
CA LYS A 254 -25.56 13.93 19.00
C LYS A 254 -26.68 14.46 19.92
N ALA A 255 -27.33 13.54 20.63
CA ALA A 255 -28.02 13.87 21.86
C ALA A 255 -26.95 14.31 22.87
N ARG A 256 -26.64 15.61 22.85
CA ARG A 256 -26.13 16.35 24.00
C ARG A 256 -27.30 17.20 24.50
N GLU A 257 -28.31 16.53 25.04
CA GLU A 257 -29.26 17.16 25.94
C GLU A 257 -28.77 16.97 27.37
N GLN A 258 -28.43 18.10 27.98
CA GLN A 258 -28.76 18.47 29.35
C GLN A 258 -28.48 17.44 30.46
N LEU A 259 -27.24 17.49 30.96
CA LEU A 259 -26.97 17.32 32.39
C LEU A 259 -26.40 18.64 32.92
N SER A 260 -27.27 19.66 32.99
CA SER A 260 -27.09 20.83 33.85
C SER A 260 -28.45 21.52 33.99
N LEU A 261 -29.33 20.91 34.79
CA LEU A 261 -30.43 21.52 35.53
C LEU A 261 -31.20 20.38 36.18
N PHE A 262 -30.69 19.91 37.33
CA PHE A 262 -31.39 19.60 38.57
C PHE A 262 -30.33 19.31 39.64
#